data_AF-A0A3R7RFD7-F1
#
_entry.id   AF-A0A3R7RFD7-F1
#
_cell.length_a   1.000
_cell.length_b   1.000
_cell.length_c   1.000
_cell.angle_alpha   90.00
_cell.angle_beta   90.00
_cell.angle_gamma   90.00
#
_symmetry.space_group_name_H-M   'P 1'
#
loop_
_entity.id
_entity.type
_entity.pdbx_description
1 polymer ?
#
loop_
_entity_poly.entity_id
_entity_poly.type
_entity_poly.pdbx_seq_one_letter_code
_entity_poly.pdbx_strand_id
1 'polypeptide(L)' 'MAEDTKQTAKRKQSVAEAARRARAEADVRRKQQEATSDAKVARKESGGRAGPEPTRYGDWEKDGIISDF' A
#
# COMPACT_ATOMS: atom_id res chain seq x y z
N MET A 1 31.02 -23.76 -1.37
CA MET A 1 30.55 -22.83 -0.30
C MET A 1 30.65 -21.35 -0.67
N ALA A 2 31.68 -20.88 -1.40
CA ALA A 2 31.81 -19.46 -1.76
C ALA A 2 30.88 -18.99 -2.91
N GLU A 3 30.40 -19.90 -3.76
CA GLU A 3 29.48 -19.56 -4.85
C GLU A 3 28.04 -19.31 -4.37
N ASP A 4 27.58 -20.06 -3.38
CA ASP A 4 26.21 -19.92 -2.84
C ASP A 4 25.98 -18.56 -2.17
N THR A 5 26.98 -18.03 -1.49
CA THR A 5 26.93 -16.70 -0.86
C THR A 5 26.89 -15.60 -1.90
N LYS A 6 27.64 -15.75 -3.00
CA LYS A 6 27.61 -14.81 -4.14
C LYS A 6 26.26 -14.84 -4.86
N GLN A 7 25.65 -16.01 -5.00
CA GLN A 7 24.33 -16.18 -5.62
C GLN A 7 23.20 -15.60 -4.75
N THR A 8 23.27 -15.77 -3.42
CA THR A 8 22.30 -15.14 -2.52
C THR A 8 22.41 -13.62 -2.51
N ALA A 9 23.62 -13.06 -2.58
CA ALA A 9 23.82 -11.61 -2.68
C ALA A 9 23.18 -11.03 -3.96
N LYS A 10 23.36 -11.70 -5.11
CA LYS A 10 22.77 -11.29 -6.39
C LYS A 10 21.23 -11.31 -6.34
N ARG A 11 20.63 -12.33 -5.73
CA ARG A 11 19.16 -12.42 -5.54
C ARG A 11 18.64 -11.30 -4.62
N LYS A 12 19.36 -10.98 -3.54
CA LYS A 12 18.99 -9.88 -2.63
C LYS A 12 19.01 -8.53 -3.36
N GLN A 13 20.01 -8.30 -4.21
CA GLN A 13 20.11 -7.10 -5.02
C GLN A 13 18.95 -6.98 -6.03
N SER A 14 18.59 -8.07 -6.72
CA SER A 14 17.47 -8.05 -7.67
C SER A 14 16.12 -7.81 -6.99
N VAL A 15 15.90 -8.40 -5.81
CA VAL A 15 14.67 -8.17 -5.02
C VAL A 15 14.59 -6.73 -4.53
N ALA A 16 15.69 -6.15 -4.06
CA ALA A 16 15.73 -4.76 -3.62
C ALA A 16 15.40 -3.77 -4.76
N GLU A 17 15.90 -4.05 -5.97
CA GLU A 17 15.58 -3.24 -7.14
C GLU A 17 14.10 -3.34 -7.54
N ALA A 18 13.55 -4.56 -7.55
CA ALA A 18 12.13 -4.79 -7.81
C ALA A 18 11.24 -4.08 -6.77
N ALA A 19 11.59 -4.16 -5.50
CA ALA A 19 10.85 -3.49 -4.42
C ALA A 19 10.85 -1.96 -4.58
N ARG A 20 11.98 -1.37 -5.00
CA ARG A 20 12.07 0.07 -5.28
C ARG A 20 11.17 0.49 -6.44
N ARG A 21 11.14 -0.29 -7.53
CA ARG A 21 10.23 -0.02 -8.67
C ARG A 21 8.77 -0.12 -8.25
N ALA A 22 8.40 -1.16 -7.52
CA ALA A 22 7.03 -1.35 -7.03
C ALA A 22 6.54 -0.20 -6.15
N ARG A 23 7.39 0.29 -5.24
CA ARG A 23 7.08 1.46 -4.40
C ARG A 23 6.89 2.73 -5.22
N ALA A 24 7.79 3.00 -6.17
CA ALA A 24 7.69 4.18 -7.03
C ALA A 24 6.39 4.18 -7.83
N GLU A 25 5.95 3.05 -8.36
CA GLU A 25 4.67 2.95 -9.05
C GLU A 25 3.47 3.11 -8.11
N ALA A 26 3.53 2.56 -6.90
CA ALA A 26 2.47 2.72 -5.89
C ALA A 26 2.33 4.20 -5.48
N ASP A 27 3.44 4.92 -5.30
CA ASP A 27 3.43 6.36 -5.02
C ASP A 27 2.82 7.17 -6.16
N VAL A 28 3.11 6.81 -7.41
CA VAL A 28 2.50 7.44 -8.60
C VAL A 28 0.98 7.18 -8.62
N ARG A 29 0.55 5.94 -8.36
CA ARG A 29 -0.88 5.59 -8.28
C ARG A 29 -1.58 6.36 -7.16
N ARG A 30 -0.94 6.49 -5.99
CA ARG A 30 -1.46 7.25 -4.85
C ARG A 30 -1.65 8.73 -5.21
N LYS A 31 -0.62 9.35 -5.81
CA LYS A 31 -0.69 10.76 -6.25
C LYS A 31 -1.77 10.99 -7.29
N GLN A 32 -1.96 10.05 -8.23
CA GLN A 32 -3.04 10.12 -9.21
C GLN A 32 -4.42 10.00 -8.54
N GLN A 33 -4.59 9.07 -7.62
CA GLN A 33 -5.83 8.92 -6.85
C GLN A 33 -6.13 10.17 -6.01
N GLU A 34 -5.13 10.71 -5.31
CA GLU A 34 -5.22 11.94 -4.53
C GLU A 34 -5.65 13.13 -5.40
N ALA A 35 -5.03 13.30 -6.58
CA ALA A 35 -5.37 14.36 -7.54
C ALA A 35 -6.79 14.20 -8.13
N THR A 36 -7.31 12.97 -8.24
CA THR A 36 -8.70 12.72 -8.65
C THR A 36 -9.70 12.75 -7.50
N SER A 37 -9.23 12.76 -6.25
CA SER A 37 -10.06 12.68 -5.04
C SER A 37 -10.54 14.04 -4.50
N ASP A 38 -10.48 15.09 -5.32
CA ASP A 38 -11.12 16.39 -5.05
C ASP A 38 -12.67 16.29 -4.93
N ALA A 39 -13.24 15.13 -5.26
CA ALA A 39 -14.66 14.87 -5.17
C ALA A 39 -15.05 14.07 -3.92
N LYS A 40 -14.92 14.67 -2.73
CA LYS A 40 -16.01 14.70 -1.74
C LYS A 40 -15.56 15.46 -0.50
N VAL A 41 -16.03 16.70 -0.41
CA VAL A 41 -16.54 17.26 0.84
C VAL A 41 -17.75 16.41 1.27
N ALA A 42 -17.53 15.13 1.56
CA ALA A 42 -18.46 14.39 2.40
C ALA A 42 -18.35 15.06 3.78
N ARG A 43 -19.47 15.39 4.42
CA ARG A 43 -19.45 15.77 5.84
C ARG A 43 -18.52 14.76 6.53
N LYS A 44 -17.46 15.26 7.16
CA LYS A 44 -16.58 14.44 7.99
C LYS A 44 -17.49 13.66 8.91
N GLU A 45 -17.57 12.35 8.73
CA GLU A 45 -18.29 11.50 9.67
C GLU A 45 -17.57 11.65 11.01
N SER A 46 -18.19 12.35 11.96
CA SER A 46 -17.63 12.49 13.29
C SER A 46 -17.74 11.14 13.98
N GLY A 47 -16.62 10.46 14.16
CA GLY A 47 -16.56 9.12 14.75
C GLY A 47 -16.44 7.97 13.75
N GLY A 48 -16.49 8.24 12.44
CA GLY A 48 -16.23 7.25 11.40
C GLY A 48 -14.73 6.98 11.22
N ARG A 49 -14.37 5.77 10.77
CA ARG A 49 -12.97 5.44 10.44
C ARG A 49 -12.51 6.29 9.25
N ALA A 50 -11.31 6.87 9.34
CA ALA A 50 -10.74 7.60 8.22
C ALA A 50 -10.39 6.63 7.08
N GLY A 51 -10.91 6.88 5.89
CA GLY A 51 -10.64 6.05 4.70
C GLY A 51 -11.91 5.61 3.98
N PRO A 52 -11.77 4.86 2.87
CA PRO A 52 -12.89 4.27 2.16
C PRO A 52 -13.67 3.29 3.06
N GLU A 53 -15.00 3.30 2.96
CA GLU A 53 -15.89 2.40 3.71
C GLU A 53 -15.47 0.92 3.58
N PRO A 54 -15.10 0.23 4.69
CA PRO A 54 -14.69 -1.18 4.68
C PRO A 54 -15.67 -2.09 3.94
N THR A 55 -16.96 -1.85 4.14
CA THR A 55 -18.08 -2.60 3.56
C THR A 55 -18.17 -2.45 2.05
N ARG A 56 -17.73 -1.30 1.50
CA ARG A 56 -17.81 -0.99 0.07
C ARG A 56 -16.53 -1.35 -0.68
N TYR A 57 -15.39 -1.34 0.00
CA TYR A 57 -14.07 -1.52 -0.61
C TYR A 57 -13.35 -2.79 -0.16
N GLY A 58 -13.96 -3.61 0.72
CA GLY A 58 -13.42 -4.88 1.17
C GLY A 58 -12.26 -4.76 2.17
N ASP A 59 -11.93 -3.54 2.59
CA ASP A 59 -10.82 -3.25 3.49
C ASP A 59 -11.30 -3.17 4.94
N TRP A 60 -11.52 -4.34 5.55
CA TRP A 60 -11.82 -4.48 6.98
C TRP A 60 -10.54 -4.51 7.82
N GLU A 61 -9.38 -4.34 7.17
CA GLU A 61 -8.07 -4.44 7.78
C GLU A 61 -7.60 -3.05 8.20
N LYS A 62 -7.25 -2.89 9.48
CA LYS A 62 -6.51 -1.73 9.96
C LYS A 62 -5.22 -2.24 10.60
N ASP A 63 -4.08 -1.79 10.08
CA ASP A 63 -2.76 -2.17 10.58
C ASP A 63 -2.53 -3.70 10.66
N GLY A 64 -3.08 -4.48 9.71
CA GLY A 64 -2.95 -5.95 9.73
C GLY A 64 -4.06 -6.68 10.50
N ILE A 65 -5.01 -5.97 11.08
CA ILE A 65 -6.05 -6.54 11.95
C ILE A 65 -7.42 -6.37 11.30
N ILE A 66 -8.07 -7.50 11.00
CA ILE A 66 -9.46 -7.53 10.56
C ILE A 66 -10.34 -7.13 11.75
N SER A 67 -11.11 -6.08 11.60
CA SER A 67 -12.02 -5.57 12.63
C SER A 67 -13.43 -5.54 12.09
N ASP A 68 -14.29 -6.47 12.53
CA ASP A 68 -15.74 -6.33 12.39
C ASP A 68 -16.26 -5.63 13.65
N PHE A 69 -16.75 -4.38 13.59
CA PHE A 69 -17.49 -3.61 14.61
C PHE A 69 -17.27 -2.10 14.36
#